data_AF-A0A955IKM6-F1
#
_entry.id   AF-A0A955IKM6-F1
#
_cell.length_a   1.000
_cell.length_b   1.000
_cell.length_c   1.000
_cell.angle_alpha   90.00
_cell.angle_beta   90.00
_cell.angle_gamma   90.00
#
_symmetry.space_group_name_H-M   'P 1'
#
loop_
_entity.id
_entity.type
_entity.pdbx_description
1 polymer ?
#
loop_
_entity_poly.entity_id
_entity_poly.type
_entity_poly.pdbx_seq_one_letter_code
_entity_poly.pdbx_strand_id
1 'polypeptide(L)'
;MKTTIIRSSAVALALAFGASLGADLIGVEPGHPLLVFNNQGTTTYDATTNLFTIDANPVAIQFAPGQPPRFVNPTGTPRDEMVFLQVIIDESGALVGGVDGDDFIVTGEVDADGDGIVDYAGVLISGEVIDFGFQDNGVASNHGTPSGHPRPKPALGGDGGDDDKMPGGKNAEPKGKGTGLGALLGTTDLYDFRIVPTGGLLLPLFGGSDLGAIVTSEMSSFNGSFLVDFSGEAKGDIGPIDPLPGACCLPDGSCDELLATDCLILGGTPFGSGTLCDDVVCIPVGACCFTDGTCDVLPQDACDA
;
A
#
# COMPACT_ATOMS: atom_id res chain seq x y z
N MET A 1 -37.31 56.39 -0.98
CA MET A 1 -35.87 56.72 -0.90
C MET A 1 -35.11 55.43 -1.10
N LYS A 2 -34.30 55.36 -2.16
CA LYS A 2 -33.47 54.20 -2.53
C LYS A 2 -32.24 54.19 -1.62
N THR A 3 -32.02 53.12 -0.88
CA THR A 3 -30.76 52.92 -0.13
C THR A 3 -30.02 51.76 -0.76
N THR A 4 -29.03 52.10 -1.59
CA THR A 4 -28.11 51.20 -2.25
C THR A 4 -27.14 50.62 -1.23
N ILE A 5 -27.15 49.30 -1.02
CA ILE A 5 -26.12 48.60 -0.24
C ILE A 5 -25.13 48.00 -1.25
N ILE A 6 -23.95 48.61 -1.34
CA ILE A 6 -22.83 48.09 -2.13
C ILE A 6 -22.23 46.92 -1.34
N ARG A 7 -22.43 45.69 -1.82
CA ARG A 7 -21.72 44.52 -1.29
C ARG A 7 -20.34 44.48 -1.95
N SER A 8 -19.31 44.77 -1.16
CA SER A 8 -17.91 44.61 -1.57
C SER A 8 -17.61 43.15 -1.86
N SER A 9 -17.33 42.82 -3.12
CA SER A 9 -16.79 41.53 -3.53
C SER A 9 -15.34 41.43 -3.05
N ALA A 10 -15.12 40.70 -1.96
CA ALA A 10 -13.79 40.18 -1.65
C ALA A 10 -13.55 39.00 -2.61
N VAL A 11 -12.70 39.20 -3.61
CA VAL A 11 -12.15 38.12 -4.43
C VAL A 11 -11.21 37.34 -3.51
N ALA A 12 -11.66 36.20 -3.02
CA ALA A 12 -10.80 35.24 -2.34
C ALA A 12 -9.83 34.67 -3.39
N LEU A 13 -8.58 35.10 -3.32
CA LEU A 13 -7.50 34.47 -4.06
C LEU A 13 -7.25 33.10 -3.40
N ALA A 14 -7.89 32.07 -3.94
CA ALA A 14 -7.62 30.69 -3.57
C ALA A 14 -6.17 30.38 -3.98
N LEU A 15 -5.28 30.37 -2.99
CA LEU A 15 -3.99 29.68 -3.10
C LEU A 15 -4.31 28.20 -3.20
N ALA A 16 -4.37 27.68 -4.42
CA ALA A 16 -4.31 26.25 -4.67
C ALA A 16 -2.90 25.80 -4.26
N PHE A 17 -2.75 25.38 -3.01
CA PHE A 17 -1.71 24.44 -2.67
C PHE A 17 -2.09 23.16 -3.40
N GLY A 18 -1.33 22.82 -4.45
CA GLY A 18 -1.36 21.47 -4.99
C GLY A 18 -0.85 20.55 -3.89
N ALA A 19 -1.75 19.98 -3.10
CA ALA A 19 -1.46 18.75 -2.41
C ALA A 19 -1.13 17.73 -3.51
N SER A 20 0.07 17.16 -3.47
CA SER A 20 0.30 15.89 -4.14
C SER A 20 -0.69 14.93 -3.49
N LEU A 21 -1.74 14.55 -4.22
CA LEU A 21 -2.71 13.53 -3.80
C LEU A 21 -2.15 12.13 -4.09
N GLY A 22 -0.86 11.92 -3.82
CA GLY A 22 -0.28 10.58 -3.81
C GLY A 22 -0.56 9.97 -2.44
N ALA A 23 -1.07 8.75 -2.40
CA ALA A 23 -1.33 8.05 -1.15
C ALA A 23 -0.02 7.87 -0.36
N ASP A 24 0.12 8.60 0.76
CA ASP A 24 1.10 8.28 1.80
C ASP A 24 0.89 6.82 2.24
N LEU A 25 1.89 6.20 2.88
CA LEU A 25 1.70 4.88 3.50
C LEU A 25 0.46 4.87 4.39
N ILE A 26 -0.38 3.85 4.23
CA ILE A 26 -1.62 3.69 5.01
C ILE A 26 -1.34 3.30 6.47
N GLY A 27 -0.11 2.91 6.82
CA GLY A 27 0.35 2.75 8.19
C GLY A 27 -0.16 1.46 8.83
N VAL A 28 -0.17 0.37 8.06
CA VAL A 28 -0.55 -0.95 8.58
C VAL A 28 0.58 -1.56 9.41
N GLU A 29 0.24 -2.23 10.51
CA GLU A 29 1.20 -2.93 11.38
C GLU A 29 0.77 -4.41 11.50
N PRO A 30 1.28 -5.29 10.63
CA PRO A 30 0.89 -6.70 10.63
C PRO A 30 1.23 -7.42 11.93
N GLY A 31 0.24 -8.09 12.53
CA GLY A 31 0.39 -8.93 13.71
C GLY A 31 0.77 -10.37 13.40
N HIS A 32 0.51 -11.29 14.33
CA HIS A 32 0.68 -12.74 14.14
C HIS A 32 -0.67 -13.42 13.87
N PRO A 33 -0.76 -14.43 12.98
CA PRO A 33 0.33 -15.06 12.23
C PRO A 33 1.02 -14.12 11.23
N LEU A 34 2.35 -14.11 11.22
CA LEU A 34 3.17 -13.21 10.41
C LEU A 34 3.92 -14.01 9.35
N LEU A 35 3.53 -13.84 8.09
CA LEU A 35 4.18 -14.42 6.93
C LEU A 35 5.23 -13.45 6.37
N VAL A 36 6.38 -13.96 5.98
CA VAL A 36 7.50 -13.17 5.45
C VAL A 36 7.89 -13.70 4.07
N PHE A 37 8.21 -12.80 3.14
CA PHE A 37 8.81 -13.12 1.84
C PHE A 37 10.09 -12.29 1.62
N ASN A 38 11.03 -12.83 0.85
CA ASN A 38 12.35 -12.20 0.65
C ASN A 38 12.47 -11.48 -0.69
N ASN A 39 13.57 -10.74 -0.84
CA ASN A 39 13.92 -9.91 -1.99
C ASN A 39 14.30 -10.70 -3.26
N GLN A 40 13.89 -11.96 -3.38
CA GLN A 40 14.05 -12.72 -4.62
C GLN A 40 12.87 -12.50 -5.57
N GLY A 41 11.78 -11.93 -5.07
CA GLY A 41 10.62 -11.52 -5.86
C GLY A 41 10.78 -10.16 -6.53
N THR A 42 9.75 -9.74 -7.24
CA THR A 42 9.70 -8.49 -7.99
C THR A 42 8.52 -7.63 -7.56
N THR A 43 8.75 -6.31 -7.55
CA THR A 43 7.70 -5.29 -7.64
C THR A 43 7.75 -4.75 -9.06
N THR A 44 6.61 -4.63 -9.74
CA THR A 44 6.53 -4.02 -11.08
C THR A 44 5.28 -3.17 -11.23
N TYR A 45 5.39 -2.13 -12.03
CA TYR A 45 4.24 -1.34 -12.49
C TYR A 45 4.35 -1.07 -14.00
N ASP A 46 3.26 -1.28 -14.72
CA ASP A 46 3.12 -0.98 -16.15
C ASP A 46 2.16 0.22 -16.32
N ALA A 47 2.70 1.36 -16.74
CA ALA A 47 1.94 2.61 -16.89
C ALA A 47 0.98 2.60 -18.09
N THR A 48 1.03 1.59 -18.95
CA THR A 48 0.07 1.42 -20.05
C THR A 48 -1.21 0.74 -19.56
N THR A 49 -1.08 -0.19 -18.62
CA THR A 49 -2.18 -0.99 -18.08
C THR A 49 -2.61 -0.58 -16.68
N ASN A 50 -1.85 0.31 -16.04
CA ASN A 50 -1.99 0.72 -14.64
C ASN A 50 -1.83 -0.44 -13.66
N LEU A 51 -1.23 -1.55 -14.10
CA LEU A 51 -1.13 -2.77 -13.31
C LEU A 51 0.12 -2.71 -12.44
N PHE A 52 -0.08 -2.68 -11.12
CA PHE A 52 0.95 -2.93 -10.13
C PHE A 52 0.94 -4.42 -9.77
N THR A 53 2.12 -5.03 -9.68
CA THR A 53 2.27 -6.45 -9.36
C THR A 53 3.39 -6.67 -8.36
N ILE A 54 3.12 -7.56 -7.40
CA ILE A 54 4.13 -8.22 -6.58
C ILE A 54 4.10 -9.69 -6.97
N ASP A 55 5.27 -10.22 -7.30
CA ASP A 55 5.48 -11.65 -7.57
C ASP A 55 6.73 -12.09 -6.83
N ALA A 56 6.54 -12.78 -5.70
CA ALA A 56 7.61 -13.18 -4.79
C ALA A 56 7.40 -14.61 -4.26
N ASN A 57 8.38 -15.15 -3.54
CA ASN A 57 8.27 -16.44 -2.88
C ASN A 57 8.16 -16.25 -1.36
N PRO A 58 7.17 -16.90 -0.70
CA PRO A 58 7.10 -16.90 0.75
C PRO A 58 8.32 -17.63 1.33
N VAL A 59 8.76 -17.23 2.52
CA VAL A 59 9.93 -17.81 3.19
C VAL A 59 9.50 -18.57 4.43
N ALA A 60 8.76 -17.91 5.30
CA ALA A 60 8.36 -18.47 6.58
C ALA A 60 7.10 -17.80 7.12
N ILE A 61 6.42 -18.51 8.01
CA ILE A 61 5.33 -17.99 8.81
C ILE A 61 5.64 -18.19 10.30
N GLN A 62 5.44 -17.14 11.08
CA GLN A 62 5.47 -17.19 12.54
C GLN A 62 4.03 -17.16 13.06
N PHE A 63 3.56 -18.26 13.65
CA PHE A 63 2.16 -18.36 14.09
C PHE A 63 1.83 -17.51 15.32
N ALA A 64 2.79 -17.28 16.21
CA ALA A 64 2.61 -16.50 17.43
C ALA A 64 3.92 -15.87 17.91
N PRO A 65 3.85 -14.78 18.70
CA PRO A 65 5.04 -14.17 19.29
C PRO A 65 5.87 -15.19 20.07
N GLY A 66 7.19 -15.21 19.81
CA GLY A 66 8.13 -16.08 20.51
C GLY A 66 8.13 -17.55 20.06
N GLN A 67 7.28 -17.95 19.13
CA GLN A 67 7.39 -19.25 18.45
C GLN A 67 8.46 -19.19 17.36
N PRO A 68 9.19 -20.29 17.09
CA PRO A 68 10.08 -20.35 15.94
C PRO A 68 9.27 -20.24 14.63
N PRO A 69 9.76 -19.48 13.62
CA PRO A 69 9.15 -19.47 12.30
C PRO A 69 9.14 -20.87 11.67
N ARG A 70 8.08 -21.18 10.93
CA ARG A 70 7.94 -22.39 10.10
C ARG A 70 8.18 -22.03 8.65
N PHE A 71 8.94 -22.84 7.94
CA PHE A 71 9.17 -22.59 6.51
C PHE A 71 7.87 -22.74 5.74
N VAL A 72 7.69 -21.87 4.75
CA VAL A 72 6.77 -22.10 3.66
C VAL A 72 7.57 -22.74 2.55
N ASN A 73 7.15 -23.92 2.08
CA ASN A 73 7.85 -24.68 1.04
C ASN A 73 6.98 -24.80 -0.23
N PRO A 74 7.57 -25.17 -1.39
CA PRO A 74 6.80 -25.32 -2.61
C PRO A 74 5.81 -26.48 -2.56
N THR A 75 4.58 -26.23 -3.02
CA THR A 75 3.52 -27.23 -3.16
C THR A 75 3.47 -27.83 -4.57
N GLY A 76 2.94 -29.06 -4.70
CA GLY A 76 2.55 -29.63 -6.00
C GLY A 76 3.68 -30.11 -6.93
N THR A 77 3.33 -30.34 -8.20
CA THR A 77 4.25 -30.73 -9.30
C THR A 77 3.74 -30.14 -10.64
N PRO A 78 4.44 -29.18 -11.26
CA PRO A 78 5.70 -28.55 -10.82
C PRO A 78 5.55 -27.88 -9.46
N ARG A 79 6.66 -27.79 -8.73
CA ARG A 79 6.71 -27.13 -7.42
C ARG A 79 6.36 -25.65 -7.59
N ASP A 80 5.40 -25.18 -6.81
CA ASP A 80 4.88 -23.82 -6.86
C ASP A 80 4.77 -23.26 -5.43
N GLU A 81 5.28 -22.05 -5.22
CA GLU A 81 5.08 -21.25 -4.01
C GLU A 81 5.15 -19.80 -4.43
N MET A 82 4.16 -19.01 -4.07
CA MET A 82 4.11 -17.62 -4.47
C MET A 82 3.44 -16.76 -3.40
N VAL A 83 3.89 -15.52 -3.32
CA VAL A 83 3.15 -14.37 -2.82
C VAL A 83 2.88 -13.53 -4.04
N PHE A 84 1.63 -13.42 -4.42
CA PHE A 84 1.20 -12.70 -5.59
C PHE A 84 0.17 -11.65 -5.22
N LEU A 85 0.36 -10.44 -5.73
CA LEU A 85 -0.58 -9.34 -5.56
C LEU A 85 -0.69 -8.59 -6.87
N GLN A 86 -1.91 -8.30 -7.33
CA GLN A 86 -2.17 -7.48 -8.50
C GLN A 86 -3.26 -6.46 -8.23
N VAL A 87 -2.98 -5.20 -8.52
CA VAL A 87 -3.95 -4.10 -8.39
C VAL A 87 -3.79 -3.08 -9.50
N ILE A 88 -4.86 -2.35 -9.77
CA ILE A 88 -4.88 -1.25 -10.71
C ILE A 88 -4.70 0.06 -9.94
N ILE A 89 -3.60 0.75 -10.22
CA ILE A 89 -3.23 2.03 -9.61
C ILE A 89 -3.20 3.08 -10.72
N ASP A 90 -3.99 4.13 -10.58
CA ASP A 90 -4.02 5.19 -11.59
C ASP A 90 -2.77 6.08 -11.56
N GLU A 91 -2.67 7.00 -12.52
CA GLU A 91 -1.51 7.88 -12.67
C GLU A 91 -1.34 8.87 -11.51
N SER A 92 -2.36 9.03 -10.64
CA SER A 92 -2.29 9.82 -9.42
C SER A 92 -1.73 9.03 -8.23
N GLY A 93 -1.59 7.71 -8.37
CA GLY A 93 -1.18 6.81 -7.29
C GLY A 93 -2.35 6.34 -6.43
N ALA A 94 -3.58 6.41 -6.93
CA ALA A 94 -4.77 5.93 -6.24
C ALA A 94 -5.11 4.49 -6.68
N LEU A 95 -5.51 3.65 -5.72
CA LEU A 95 -6.11 2.35 -6.01
C LEU A 95 -7.47 2.56 -6.68
N VAL A 96 -7.64 2.06 -7.89
CA VAL A 96 -8.88 2.21 -8.67
C VAL A 96 -9.57 0.88 -8.97
N GLY A 97 -8.95 -0.25 -8.62
CA GLY A 97 -9.56 -1.56 -8.69
C GLY A 97 -8.55 -2.70 -8.60
N GLY A 98 -9.08 -3.91 -8.71
CA GLY A 98 -8.34 -5.17 -8.76
C GLY A 98 -8.32 -5.80 -10.15
N VAL A 99 -7.80 -7.02 -10.22
CA VAL A 99 -7.91 -7.94 -11.36
C VAL A 99 -9.07 -8.91 -11.10
N ASP A 100 -9.68 -9.49 -12.14
CA ASP A 100 -10.75 -10.47 -11.95
C ASP A 100 -10.28 -11.69 -11.12
N GLY A 101 -10.88 -11.89 -9.94
CA GLY A 101 -10.51 -12.94 -8.99
C GLY A 101 -9.85 -12.34 -7.74
N ASP A 102 -9.28 -13.19 -6.88
CA ASP A 102 -8.56 -12.69 -5.71
C ASP A 102 -7.30 -11.92 -6.16
N ASP A 103 -7.23 -10.63 -5.83
CA ASP A 103 -6.08 -9.77 -6.10
C ASP A 103 -4.80 -10.25 -5.41
N PHE A 104 -4.94 -10.91 -4.26
CA PHE A 104 -3.86 -11.38 -3.41
C PHE A 104 -3.96 -12.88 -3.19
N ILE A 105 -2.86 -13.60 -3.44
CA ILE A 105 -2.78 -15.06 -3.25
C ILE A 105 -1.42 -15.43 -2.65
N VAL A 106 -1.45 -16.29 -1.63
CA VAL A 106 -0.27 -16.98 -1.11
C VAL A 106 -0.45 -18.48 -1.28
N THR A 107 0.52 -19.14 -1.91
CA THR A 107 0.58 -20.60 -2.04
C THR A 107 1.83 -21.20 -1.40
N GLY A 108 1.70 -22.42 -0.89
CA GLY A 108 2.84 -23.17 -0.36
C GLY A 108 2.43 -24.33 0.55
N GLU A 109 3.42 -24.90 1.22
CA GLU A 109 3.30 -25.98 2.20
C GLU A 109 3.89 -25.56 3.54
N VAL A 110 3.17 -25.81 4.63
CA VAL A 110 3.61 -25.50 6.00
C VAL A 110 3.45 -26.73 6.89
N ASP A 111 4.55 -27.12 7.54
CA ASP A 111 4.59 -28.02 8.69
C ASP A 111 4.51 -27.13 9.94
N ALA A 112 3.31 -27.01 10.51
CA ALA A 112 3.00 -26.02 11.53
C ALA A 112 3.48 -26.46 12.91
N ASP A 113 3.39 -27.75 13.22
CA ASP A 113 3.83 -28.31 14.50
C ASP A 113 5.31 -28.75 14.51
N GLY A 114 5.94 -28.86 13.33
CA GLY A 114 7.35 -29.18 13.15
C GLY A 114 7.67 -30.66 13.29
N ASP A 115 6.70 -31.54 13.11
CA ASP A 115 6.88 -32.99 13.21
C ASP A 115 7.45 -33.63 11.92
N GLY A 116 7.60 -32.84 10.85
CA GLY A 116 8.07 -33.26 9.53
C GLY A 116 6.96 -33.68 8.58
N ILE A 117 5.69 -33.54 8.98
CA ILE A 117 4.49 -33.78 8.17
C ILE A 117 3.89 -32.43 7.79
N VAL A 118 3.48 -32.29 6.52
CA VAL A 118 2.84 -31.07 6.04
C VAL A 118 1.40 -31.00 6.56
N ASP A 119 1.07 -29.91 7.26
CA ASP A 119 -0.26 -29.64 7.80
C ASP A 119 -1.14 -28.87 6.80
N TYR A 120 -0.54 -27.93 6.09
CA TYR A 120 -1.21 -27.06 5.12
C TYR A 120 -0.49 -27.14 3.78
N ALA A 121 -1.22 -27.35 2.68
CA ALA A 121 -0.67 -27.42 1.33
C ALA A 121 -1.66 -26.88 0.29
N GLY A 122 -1.24 -25.88 -0.49
CA GLY A 122 -2.06 -25.25 -1.53
C GLY A 122 -2.17 -23.74 -1.32
N VAL A 123 -3.35 -23.16 -1.55
CA VAL A 123 -3.63 -21.75 -1.25
C VAL A 123 -3.70 -21.58 0.27
N LEU A 124 -2.70 -20.93 0.83
CA LEU A 124 -2.59 -20.66 2.26
C LEU A 124 -3.51 -19.51 2.65
N ILE A 125 -3.52 -18.43 1.86
CA ILE A 125 -4.34 -17.24 2.07
C ILE A 125 -4.68 -16.65 0.70
N SER A 126 -5.90 -16.13 0.54
CA SER A 126 -6.25 -15.27 -0.59
C SER A 126 -7.15 -14.11 -0.14
N GLY A 127 -7.21 -13.04 -0.93
CA GLY A 127 -8.02 -11.87 -0.60
C GLY A 127 -8.06 -10.80 -1.68
N GLU A 128 -8.89 -9.79 -1.45
CA GLU A 128 -9.07 -8.61 -2.30
C GLU A 128 -8.36 -7.41 -1.68
N VAL A 129 -7.66 -6.61 -2.50
CA VAL A 129 -7.00 -5.40 -2.01
C VAL A 129 -8.00 -4.25 -1.99
N ILE A 130 -8.13 -3.57 -0.85
CA ILE A 130 -9.10 -2.47 -0.68
C ILE A 130 -8.46 -1.12 -0.36
N ASP A 131 -7.17 -1.09 -0.03
CA ASP A 131 -6.44 0.16 0.21
C ASP A 131 -4.95 0.00 -0.12
N PHE A 132 -4.32 1.11 -0.51
CA PHE A 132 -2.94 1.18 -0.97
C PHE A 132 -2.31 2.50 -0.55
N GLY A 133 -1.06 2.41 -0.06
CA GLY A 133 -0.20 3.57 0.16
C GLY A 133 1.21 3.33 -0.34
N PHE A 134 1.94 4.39 -0.68
CA PHE A 134 3.32 4.30 -1.13
C PHE A 134 4.21 5.40 -0.57
N GLN A 135 5.51 5.15 -0.59
CA GLN A 135 6.51 6.16 -0.24
C GLN A 135 7.76 5.99 -1.11
N ASP A 136 8.08 7.05 -1.87
CA ASP A 136 9.38 7.21 -2.54
C ASP A 136 10.42 7.73 -1.53
N ASN A 137 11.44 6.94 -1.26
CA ASN A 137 12.54 7.36 -0.38
C ASN A 137 13.72 7.96 -1.13
N GLY A 138 13.67 7.97 -2.46
CA GLY A 138 14.59 8.67 -3.34
C GLY A 138 16.03 8.14 -3.33
N VAL A 139 16.79 8.51 -4.38
CA VAL A 139 18.24 8.26 -4.41
C VAL A 139 18.87 9.02 -3.25
N ALA A 140 19.69 8.35 -2.43
CA ALA A 140 20.37 8.94 -1.29
C ALA A 140 20.91 10.34 -1.68
N SER A 141 20.17 11.38 -1.32
CA SER A 141 20.60 12.73 -1.64
C SER A 141 21.83 12.94 -0.79
N ASN A 142 22.97 13.07 -1.46
CA ASN A 142 24.22 13.33 -0.75
C ASN A 142 23.99 14.61 0.03
N HIS A 143 23.95 14.45 1.36
CA HIS A 143 23.81 15.48 2.36
C HIS A 143 24.42 16.79 1.85
N GLY A 144 23.58 17.82 1.73
CA GLY A 144 23.92 19.09 1.11
C GLY A 144 25.32 19.54 1.50
N THR A 145 26.12 19.88 0.49
CA THR A 145 27.33 20.66 0.72
C THR A 145 26.96 21.85 1.61
N PRO A 146 27.67 22.09 2.73
CA PRO A 146 27.33 23.20 3.59
C PRO A 146 27.41 24.47 2.77
N SER A 147 26.31 25.22 2.70
CA SER A 147 26.28 26.56 2.15
C SER A 147 27.32 27.40 2.90
N GLY A 148 28.48 27.56 2.27
CA GLY A 148 29.59 28.34 2.79
C GLY A 148 29.19 29.80 2.82
N HIS A 149 28.73 30.25 3.99
CA HIS A 149 28.77 31.65 4.36
C HIS A 149 30.18 32.21 4.05
N PRO A 150 30.31 33.32 3.29
CA PRO A 150 31.58 33.97 3.11
C PRO A 150 31.98 34.61 4.44
N ARG A 151 32.93 34.00 5.17
CA ARG A 151 33.60 34.68 6.28
C ARG A 151 34.43 35.83 5.68
N PRO A 152 34.30 37.07 6.18
CA PRO A 152 35.20 38.15 5.78
C PRO A 152 36.63 37.85 6.26
N LYS A 153 37.58 37.86 5.33
CA LYS A 153 39.02 37.76 5.65
C LYS A 153 39.51 39.06 6.29
N PRO A 154 40.23 39.02 7.42
CA PRO A 154 40.97 40.18 7.92
C PRO A 154 42.19 40.45 7.03
N ALA A 155 42.38 41.71 6.64
CA ALA A 155 43.57 42.18 5.96
C ALA A 155 44.66 42.54 6.99
N LEU A 156 45.73 41.75 7.02
CA LEU A 156 47.07 42.04 7.53
C LEU A 156 47.99 41.30 6.52
N GLY A 157 48.92 41.88 5.76
CA GLY A 157 49.82 43.00 6.00
C GLY A 157 51.25 42.42 6.08
N GLY A 158 52.11 42.68 5.08
CA GLY A 158 53.57 42.67 5.23
C GLY A 158 54.40 41.56 4.55
N ASP A 159 55.06 41.96 3.45
CA ASP A 159 56.52 41.94 3.22
C ASP A 159 57.35 40.64 3.02
N GLY A 160 58.11 40.63 1.90
CA GLY A 160 59.53 40.26 1.87
C GLY A 160 59.98 38.88 1.35
N GLY A 161 60.75 38.87 0.25
CA GLY A 161 62.03 38.13 0.17
C GLY A 161 62.10 36.84 -0.67
N ASP A 162 62.44 37.00 -1.95
CA ASP A 162 63.59 36.44 -2.69
C ASP A 162 64.02 34.95 -2.60
N ASP A 163 64.19 34.41 -3.81
CA ASP A 163 65.19 33.45 -4.32
C ASP A 163 64.98 31.90 -4.28
N ASP A 164 65.22 31.36 -5.48
CA ASP A 164 65.71 30.03 -5.85
C ASP A 164 64.75 28.87 -6.24
N LYS A 165 64.79 28.59 -7.56
CA LYS A 165 64.96 27.26 -8.22
C LYS A 165 63.73 26.56 -8.83
N MET A 166 63.62 26.67 -10.16
CA MET A 166 62.94 25.70 -11.08
C MET A 166 63.81 24.43 -11.24
N PRO A 167 63.37 23.26 -11.81
CA PRO A 167 62.16 23.02 -12.64
C PRO A 167 61.41 21.67 -12.40
N GLY A 168 60.24 21.51 -13.02
CA GLY A 168 59.57 20.20 -13.17
C GLY A 168 58.29 20.31 -14.00
N GLY A 169 58.27 19.67 -15.17
CA GLY A 169 57.26 19.86 -16.22
C GLY A 169 55.82 19.56 -15.80
N LYS A 170 54.90 20.46 -16.18
CA LYS A 170 53.46 20.22 -16.17
C LYS A 170 53.05 19.72 -17.55
N ASN A 171 52.81 18.42 -17.67
CA ASN A 171 51.90 17.93 -18.70
C ASN A 171 50.48 18.23 -18.21
N ALA A 172 49.74 18.95 -19.03
CA ALA A 172 48.34 19.27 -18.81
C ALA A 172 47.52 17.99 -18.61
N GLU A 173 46.85 17.86 -17.46
CA GLU A 173 45.75 16.91 -17.32
C GLU A 173 44.62 17.33 -18.26
N PRO A 174 44.08 16.43 -19.09
CA PRO A 174 42.88 16.73 -19.85
C PRO A 174 41.74 16.88 -18.85
N LYS A 175 40.99 17.98 -18.96
CA LYS A 175 39.68 18.12 -18.32
C LYS A 175 38.79 17.00 -18.84
N GLY A 176 38.78 15.87 -18.14
CA GLY A 176 37.80 14.82 -18.27
C GLY A 176 36.44 15.43 -17.97
N LYS A 177 35.68 15.68 -19.04
CA LYS A 177 34.24 15.93 -18.99
C LYS A 177 33.67 14.75 -18.22
N GLY A 178 33.27 14.97 -16.96
CA GLY A 178 32.64 13.95 -16.15
C GLY A 178 31.43 13.44 -16.91
N THR A 179 31.58 12.29 -17.56
CA THR A 179 30.44 11.47 -17.95
C THR A 179 29.79 11.13 -16.62
N GLY A 180 28.58 11.63 -16.39
CA GLY A 180 27.78 11.29 -15.23
C GLY A 180 27.65 9.77 -15.17
N LEU A 181 28.54 9.14 -14.41
CA LEU A 181 28.44 7.77 -13.98
C LEU A 181 27.84 7.80 -12.57
N GLY A 182 26.73 8.53 -12.44
CA GLY A 182 25.76 8.29 -11.38
C GLY A 182 24.94 7.09 -11.82
N ALA A 183 25.54 5.90 -11.76
CA ALA A 183 24.80 4.68 -11.85
C ALA A 183 23.80 4.70 -10.70
N LEU A 184 22.56 5.00 -11.06
CA LEU A 184 21.31 4.41 -10.58
C LEU A 184 21.54 3.17 -9.70
N LEU A 185 21.97 3.37 -8.46
CA LEU A 185 21.78 2.37 -7.41
C LEU A 185 20.31 2.52 -7.06
N GLY A 186 19.50 1.50 -7.37
CA GLY A 186 18.07 1.56 -7.12
C GLY A 186 17.77 1.92 -5.68
N THR A 187 16.71 2.67 -5.49
CA THR A 187 16.26 3.19 -4.20
C THR A 187 15.59 2.08 -3.39
N THR A 188 15.18 2.40 -2.17
CA THR A 188 14.36 1.50 -1.37
C THR A 188 13.03 2.18 -1.13
N ASP A 189 12.01 1.76 -1.85
CA ASP A 189 10.67 2.35 -1.78
C ASP A 189 9.73 1.43 -1.01
N LEU A 190 8.67 2.00 -0.44
CA LEU A 190 7.76 1.30 0.44
C LEU A 190 6.35 1.32 -0.14
N TYR A 191 5.63 0.22 0.07
CA TYR A 191 4.22 0.07 -0.30
C TYR A 191 3.47 -0.66 0.81
N ASP A 192 2.31 -0.12 1.19
CA ASP A 192 1.42 -0.73 2.17
C ASP A 192 0.11 -1.11 1.47
N PHE A 193 -0.44 -2.27 1.85
CA PHE A 193 -1.73 -2.76 1.34
C PHE A 193 -2.63 -3.18 2.50
N ARG A 194 -3.92 -2.89 2.37
CA ARG A 194 -4.98 -3.52 3.17
C ARG A 194 -5.74 -4.50 2.29
N ILE A 195 -5.89 -5.72 2.79
CA ILE A 195 -6.49 -6.83 2.06
C ILE A 195 -7.64 -7.39 2.89
N VAL A 196 -8.81 -7.58 2.28
CA VAL A 196 -9.93 -8.32 2.87
C VAL A 196 -9.78 -9.78 2.46
N PRO A 197 -9.56 -10.72 3.40
CA PRO A 197 -9.36 -12.10 3.04
C PRO A 197 -10.64 -12.76 2.53
N THR A 198 -10.52 -13.55 1.46
CA THR A 198 -11.61 -14.28 0.82
C THR A 198 -11.53 -15.79 1.06
N GLY A 199 -10.33 -16.31 1.37
CA GLY A 199 -10.13 -17.73 1.59
C GLY A 199 -8.72 -18.15 2.00
N GLY A 200 -8.45 -19.45 1.83
CA GLY A 200 -7.18 -20.07 2.14
C GLY A 200 -7.19 -20.95 3.40
N LEU A 201 -6.23 -21.88 3.45
CA LEU A 201 -6.13 -22.87 4.52
C LEU A 201 -5.75 -22.28 5.89
N LEU A 202 -5.06 -21.14 5.91
CA LEU A 202 -4.62 -20.47 7.14
C LEU A 202 -5.61 -19.41 7.63
N LEU A 203 -6.60 -19.01 6.82
CA LEU A 203 -7.56 -17.96 7.16
C LEU A 203 -8.22 -18.11 8.55
N PRO A 204 -8.60 -19.32 9.01
CA PRO A 204 -9.17 -19.49 10.36
C PRO A 204 -8.27 -18.99 11.50
N LEU A 205 -6.96 -18.87 11.28
CA LEU A 205 -5.99 -18.39 12.26
C LEU A 205 -5.98 -16.85 12.40
N PHE A 206 -6.58 -16.13 11.46
CA PHE A 206 -6.59 -14.66 11.42
C PHE A 206 -7.86 -14.05 12.07
N GLY A 207 -8.77 -14.87 12.62
CA GLY A 207 -9.80 -14.39 13.54
C GLY A 207 -10.82 -13.39 12.98
N GLY A 208 -10.96 -13.28 11.65
CA GLY A 208 -11.84 -12.30 11.01
C GLY A 208 -11.22 -10.90 10.84
N SER A 209 -9.90 -10.77 11.07
CA SER A 209 -9.12 -9.58 10.75
C SER A 209 -8.99 -9.36 9.23
N ASP A 210 -8.79 -8.11 8.84
CA ASP A 210 -8.19 -7.79 7.55
C ASP A 210 -6.70 -8.19 7.58
N LEU A 211 -6.04 -8.21 6.42
CA LEU A 211 -4.60 -8.41 6.33
C LEU A 211 -3.91 -7.09 5.95
N GLY A 212 -2.78 -6.83 6.59
CA GLY A 212 -1.84 -5.81 6.16
C GLY A 212 -0.67 -6.48 5.45
N ALA A 213 -0.27 -5.93 4.30
CA ALA A 213 1.01 -6.26 3.68
C ALA A 213 1.89 -5.01 3.65
N ILE A 214 3.07 -5.10 4.27
CA ILE A 214 4.11 -4.08 4.15
C ILE A 214 5.19 -4.59 3.20
N VAL A 215 5.50 -3.81 2.18
CA VAL A 215 6.39 -4.21 1.09
C VAL A 215 7.51 -3.21 0.99
N THR A 216 8.73 -3.72 1.09
CA THR A 216 9.94 -2.99 0.75
C THR A 216 10.38 -3.40 -0.64
N SER A 217 10.49 -2.44 -1.55
CA SER A 217 11.03 -2.64 -2.89
C SER A 217 12.49 -2.20 -2.95
N GLU A 218 13.41 -3.15 -2.90
CA GLU A 218 14.85 -2.91 -2.99
C GLU A 218 15.28 -2.74 -4.44
N MET A 219 16.38 -2.00 -4.68
CA MET A 219 16.83 -1.68 -6.03
C MET A 219 15.72 -1.12 -6.93
N SER A 220 14.79 -0.38 -6.33
CA SER A 220 13.62 0.17 -7.00
C SER A 220 14.03 1.27 -7.99
N SER A 221 13.32 1.32 -9.11
CA SER A 221 13.37 2.41 -10.09
C SER A 221 12.22 3.40 -9.96
N PHE A 222 11.36 3.24 -8.94
CA PHE A 222 10.27 4.18 -8.68
C PHE A 222 10.84 5.57 -8.36
N ASN A 223 10.17 6.60 -8.86
CA ASN A 223 10.63 8.00 -8.75
C ASN A 223 9.52 8.92 -8.25
N GLY A 224 8.56 8.36 -7.51
CA GLY A 224 7.39 9.06 -7.01
C GLY A 224 6.31 9.31 -8.07
N SER A 225 6.31 8.56 -9.18
CA SER A 225 5.36 8.75 -10.29
C SER A 225 4.87 7.43 -10.86
N PHE A 226 3.56 7.35 -11.10
CA PHE A 226 2.87 6.26 -11.80
C PHE A 226 2.61 6.57 -13.28
N LEU A 227 3.30 7.58 -13.83
CA LEU A 227 3.23 7.94 -15.26
C LEU A 227 4.21 7.14 -16.14
N VAL A 228 5.11 6.36 -15.53
CA VAL A 228 6.12 5.55 -16.23
C VAL A 228 6.29 4.21 -15.53
N ASP A 229 6.70 3.21 -16.30
CA ASP A 229 6.99 1.89 -15.76
C ASP A 229 8.11 1.96 -14.72
N PHE A 230 8.01 1.11 -13.69
CA PHE A 230 9.07 0.90 -12.73
C PHE A 230 9.15 -0.56 -12.27
N SER A 231 10.29 -0.93 -11.71
CA SER A 231 10.48 -2.22 -11.08
C SER A 231 11.41 -2.16 -9.87
N GLY A 232 11.39 -3.21 -9.06
CA GLY A 232 12.29 -3.43 -7.93
C GLY A 232 12.20 -4.86 -7.42
N GLU A 233 12.92 -5.18 -6.35
CA GLU A 233 12.93 -6.46 -5.68
C GLU A 233 11.99 -6.42 -4.46
N ALA A 234 10.94 -7.24 -4.46
CA ALA A 234 9.93 -7.21 -3.41
C ALA A 234 10.36 -8.08 -2.22
N LYS A 235 10.36 -7.51 -1.01
CA LYS A 235 10.37 -8.25 0.25
C LYS A 235 9.33 -7.66 1.20
N GLY A 236 8.89 -8.40 2.20
CA GLY A 236 7.89 -7.85 3.10
C GLY A 236 7.28 -8.85 4.06
N ASP A 237 6.31 -8.33 4.80
CA ASP A 237 5.59 -9.03 5.84
C ASP A 237 4.09 -8.92 5.60
N ILE A 238 3.35 -10.01 5.86
CA ILE A 238 1.89 -10.10 5.75
C ILE A 238 1.34 -10.69 7.05
N GLY A 239 0.31 -10.07 7.60
CA GLY A 239 -0.29 -10.49 8.88
C GLY A 239 -1.62 -9.81 9.15
N PRO A 240 -2.35 -10.22 10.20
CA PRO A 240 -3.62 -9.61 10.56
C PRO A 240 -3.44 -8.15 10.98
N ILE A 241 -4.41 -7.33 10.61
CA ILE A 241 -4.59 -5.96 11.11
C ILE A 241 -6.04 -5.77 11.58
N ASP A 242 -6.29 -4.71 12.34
CA ASP A 242 -7.65 -4.42 12.80
C ASP A 242 -8.58 -4.21 11.59
N PRO A 243 -9.73 -4.91 11.53
CA PRO A 243 -10.66 -4.80 10.41
C PRO A 243 -11.28 -3.40 10.36
N LEU A 244 -11.51 -2.88 9.15
CA LEU A 244 -12.25 -1.62 9.01
C LEU A 244 -13.76 -1.85 9.21
N PRO A 245 -14.46 -0.91 9.87
CA PRO A 245 -15.91 -0.80 9.74
C PRO A 245 -16.29 -0.63 8.27
N GLY A 246 -17.47 -1.11 7.91
CA GLY A 246 -18.11 -0.85 6.63
C GLY A 246 -19.54 -0.37 6.87
N ALA A 247 -20.16 0.18 5.84
CA ALA A 247 -21.56 0.56 5.88
C ALA A 247 -22.43 -0.66 6.26
N CYS A 248 -23.35 -0.45 7.20
CA CYS A 248 -24.29 -1.45 7.67
C CYS A 248 -25.70 -0.91 7.49
N CYS A 249 -26.46 -1.49 6.56
CA CYS A 249 -27.87 -1.15 6.41
C CYS A 249 -28.71 -1.89 7.44
N LEU A 250 -29.30 -1.16 8.38
CA LEU A 250 -30.21 -1.69 9.38
C LEU A 250 -31.62 -1.88 8.81
N PRO A 251 -32.47 -2.73 9.42
CA PRO A 251 -33.82 -3.01 8.90
C PRO A 251 -34.73 -1.78 8.79
N ASP A 252 -34.51 -0.75 9.60
CA ASP A 252 -35.26 0.51 9.56
C ASP A 252 -34.82 1.46 8.44
N GLY A 253 -33.79 1.07 7.68
CA GLY A 253 -33.20 1.84 6.59
C GLY A 253 -32.17 2.86 7.03
N SER A 254 -31.76 2.89 8.31
CA SER A 254 -30.59 3.66 8.70
C SER A 254 -29.30 2.96 8.25
N CYS A 255 -28.23 3.75 8.13
CA CYS A 255 -26.88 3.26 7.87
C CYS A 255 -25.99 3.64 9.05
N ASP A 256 -25.27 2.66 9.60
CA ASP A 256 -24.17 2.88 10.54
C ASP A 256 -22.89 2.24 10.00
N GLU A 257 -21.71 2.79 10.31
CA GLU A 257 -20.43 2.16 9.97
C GLU A 257 -20.02 1.22 11.10
N LEU A 258 -20.16 -0.09 10.86
CA LEU A 258 -19.94 -1.14 11.85
C LEU A 258 -19.04 -2.24 11.27
N LEU A 259 -18.41 -3.02 12.15
CA LEU A 259 -17.79 -4.27 11.72
C LEU A 259 -18.87 -5.19 11.15
N ALA A 260 -18.53 -5.97 10.12
CA ALA A 260 -19.49 -6.85 9.46
C ALA A 260 -20.19 -7.81 10.44
N THR A 261 -19.46 -8.31 11.44
CA THR A 261 -20.02 -9.16 12.51
C THR A 261 -21.03 -8.42 13.38
N ASP A 262 -20.75 -7.17 13.74
CA ASP A 262 -21.62 -6.37 14.59
C ASP A 262 -22.88 -5.98 13.84
N CYS A 263 -22.75 -5.65 12.55
CA CYS A 263 -23.86 -5.41 11.65
C CYS A 263 -24.83 -6.60 11.61
N LEU A 264 -24.30 -7.81 11.44
CA LEU A 264 -25.10 -9.04 11.42
C LEU A 264 -25.78 -9.31 12.77
N ILE A 265 -25.12 -9.02 13.90
CA ILE A 265 -25.70 -9.16 15.24
C ILE A 265 -26.91 -8.22 15.42
N LEU A 266 -26.88 -7.02 14.82
CA LEU A 266 -28.00 -6.08 14.83
C LEU A 266 -29.11 -6.43 13.83
N GLY A 267 -28.97 -7.51 13.06
CA GLY A 267 -29.90 -7.88 12.00
C GLY A 267 -29.80 -7.00 10.75
N GLY A 268 -28.69 -6.25 10.62
CA GLY A 268 -28.39 -5.45 9.44
C GLY A 268 -27.73 -6.27 8.33
N THR A 269 -27.52 -5.60 7.20
CA THR A 269 -26.80 -6.14 6.04
C THR A 269 -25.48 -5.37 5.88
N PRO A 270 -24.32 -6.03 6.09
CA PRO A 270 -23.03 -5.38 5.94
C PRO A 270 -22.67 -5.18 4.47
N PHE A 271 -22.01 -4.07 4.19
CA PHE A 271 -21.30 -3.81 2.95
C PHE A 271 -19.80 -4.08 3.17
N GLY A 272 -19.00 -4.03 2.10
CA GLY A 272 -17.56 -4.33 2.20
C GLY A 272 -16.84 -3.47 3.24
N SER A 273 -15.77 -3.99 3.84
CA SER A 273 -14.91 -3.24 4.75
C SER A 273 -14.44 -1.93 4.09
N GLY A 274 -14.45 -0.82 4.83
CA GLY A 274 -14.06 0.49 4.30
C GLY A 274 -15.13 1.20 3.45
N THR A 275 -16.28 0.58 3.18
CA THR A 275 -17.41 1.27 2.54
C THR A 275 -18.03 2.29 3.49
N LEU A 276 -18.26 3.51 3.02
CA LEU A 276 -18.85 4.58 3.81
C LEU A 276 -20.37 4.60 3.67
N CYS A 277 -21.07 5.01 4.73
CA CYS A 277 -22.53 5.12 4.69
C CYS A 277 -23.03 6.18 3.68
N ASP A 278 -22.21 7.18 3.37
CA ASP A 278 -22.55 8.22 2.39
C ASP A 278 -22.64 7.68 0.94
N ASP A 279 -21.97 6.55 0.67
CA ASP A 279 -21.93 5.91 -0.65
C ASP A 279 -22.97 4.80 -0.81
N VAL A 280 -23.71 4.48 0.26
CA VAL A 280 -24.66 3.36 0.30
C VAL A 280 -26.08 3.87 0.53
N VAL A 281 -27.03 3.38 -0.27
CA VAL A 281 -28.45 3.67 -0.10
C VAL A 281 -29.12 2.50 0.62
N CYS A 282 -29.45 2.70 1.90
CA CYS A 282 -30.21 1.74 2.69
C CYS A 282 -31.72 1.92 2.45
N ILE A 283 -32.39 0.84 2.07
CA ILE A 283 -33.84 0.82 1.88
C ILE A 283 -34.47 0.10 3.08
N PRO A 284 -35.43 0.72 3.79
CA PRO A 284 -36.13 0.05 4.88
C PRO A 284 -36.83 -1.22 4.39
N VAL A 285 -36.69 -2.30 5.16
CA VAL A 285 -37.37 -3.57 4.88
C VAL A 285 -38.32 -3.92 6.02
N GLY A 286 -39.48 -4.48 5.68
CA GLY A 286 -40.53 -4.84 6.63
C GLY A 286 -41.14 -6.19 6.31
N ALA A 287 -41.84 -6.75 7.30
CA ALA A 287 -42.64 -7.97 7.09
C ALA A 287 -43.92 -7.61 6.33
N CYS A 288 -44.09 -8.21 5.16
CA CYS A 288 -45.22 -7.97 4.28
C CYS A 288 -46.02 -9.25 4.16
N CYS A 289 -47.24 -9.24 4.70
CA CYS A 289 -48.12 -10.39 4.75
C CYS A 289 -49.23 -10.26 3.70
N PHE A 290 -49.28 -11.24 2.81
CA PHE A 290 -50.20 -11.30 1.69
C PHE A 290 -51.51 -12.02 2.07
N THR A 291 -52.53 -11.86 1.22
CA THR A 291 -53.88 -12.41 1.47
C THR A 291 -53.96 -13.93 1.44
N ASP A 292 -52.97 -14.61 0.84
CA ASP A 292 -52.82 -16.06 0.85
C ASP A 292 -52.21 -16.60 2.16
N GLY A 293 -51.81 -15.71 3.07
CA GLY A 293 -51.18 -16.03 4.35
C GLY A 293 -49.66 -16.16 4.27
N THR A 294 -49.05 -15.93 3.11
CA THR A 294 -47.60 -15.86 2.95
C THR A 294 -47.09 -14.54 3.54
N CYS A 295 -45.96 -14.56 4.26
CA CYS A 295 -45.30 -13.36 4.74
C CYS A 295 -43.82 -13.40 4.34
N ASP A 296 -43.34 -12.33 3.70
CA ASP A 296 -41.95 -12.16 3.28
C ASP A 296 -41.37 -10.84 3.82
N VAL A 297 -40.04 -10.73 3.88
CA VAL A 297 -39.35 -9.48 4.23
C VAL A 297 -39.00 -8.76 2.93
N LEU A 298 -39.66 -7.64 2.68
CA LEU A 298 -39.55 -6.90 1.44
C LEU A 298 -39.35 -5.39 1.70
N PRO A 299 -38.74 -4.66 0.74
CA PRO A 299 -38.82 -3.21 0.70
C PRO A 299 -40.27 -2.71 0.68
N GLN A 300 -40.54 -1.57 1.31
CA GLN A 300 -41.91 -1.04 1.46
C GLN A 300 -42.65 -0.86 0.12
N ASP A 301 -41.95 -0.43 -0.93
CA ASP A 301 -42.53 -0.24 -2.27
C ASP A 301 -42.96 -1.56 -2.93
N ALA A 302 -42.27 -2.67 -2.63
CA ALA A 302 -42.66 -4.01 -3.08
C ALA A 302 -43.86 -4.58 -2.29
N CYS A 303 -44.10 -4.09 -1.07
CA CYS A 303 -45.24 -4.49 -0.25
C CYS A 303 -46.54 -3.82 -0.66
N ASP A 304 -46.45 -2.63 -1.24
CA ASP A 304 -47.58 -1.81 -1.67
C ASP A 304 -47.99 -2.07 -3.14
N ALA A 305 -47.30 -2.99 -3.84
CA ALA A 305 -47.53 -3.38 -5.24
C ALA A 305 -48.57 -4.50 -5.40
#